data_AF-A0A0F9PK62-F1
#
_entry.id   AF-A0A0F9PK62-F1
#
_cell.length_a   1.000
_cell.length_b   1.000
_cell.length_c   1.000
_cell.angle_alpha   90.00
_cell.angle_beta   90.00
_cell.angle_gamma   90.00
#
_symmetry.space_group_name_H-M   'P 1'
#
loop_
_entity.id
_entity.type
_entity.pdbx_description
1 polymer ?
#
loop_
_entity_poly.entity_id
_entity_poly.type
_entity_poly.pdbx_seq_one_letter_code
_entity_poly.pdbx_strand_id
1 'polypeptide(L)'
;MQTAESEDAILERAKAEEKVYNWVEAAKLYEQVVESFLGKKLIERAAETYRIIGYAYSRAARTTEATEEYKGRHENAIKAYRKAMDLFKQVKNKAKYHIELIIK
;
A
#
# COMPACT_ATOMS: atom_id res chain seq x y z
N MET A 1 17.89 -0.63 -21.80
CA MET A 1 16.49 -0.15 -21.62
C MET A 1 15.73 -1.23 -20.89
N GLN A 2 15.52 -1.07 -19.57
CA GLN A 2 14.55 -1.91 -18.86
C GLN A 2 13.19 -1.26 -19.11
N THR A 3 12.29 -1.98 -19.79
CA THR A 3 10.88 -1.62 -19.88
C THR A 3 10.31 -1.71 -18.48
N ALA A 4 10.24 -0.59 -17.77
CA ALA A 4 9.52 -0.51 -16.51
C ALA A 4 8.08 -0.94 -16.80
N GLU A 5 7.68 -2.09 -16.25
CA GLU A 5 6.30 -2.56 -16.27
C GLU A 5 5.42 -1.43 -15.68
N SER A 6 4.31 -1.10 -16.33
CA SER A 6 3.47 0.01 -15.86
C SER A 6 2.87 -0.30 -14.49
N GLU A 7 2.62 0.71 -13.66
CA GLU A 7 2.02 0.47 -12.33
C GLU A 7 0.71 -0.29 -12.43
N ASP A 8 -0.09 -0.02 -13.46
CA ASP A 8 -1.38 -0.67 -13.66
C ASP A 8 -1.20 -2.16 -13.99
N ALA A 9 -0.17 -2.54 -14.76
CA ALA A 9 0.14 -3.95 -15.02
C ALA A 9 0.55 -4.70 -13.74
N ILE A 10 1.37 -4.07 -12.90
CA ILE A 10 1.78 -4.65 -11.60
C ILE A 10 0.58 -4.75 -10.66
N LEU A 11 -0.32 -3.76 -10.64
CA LEU A 11 -1.55 -3.79 -9.85
C LEU A 11 -2.51 -4.91 -10.30
N GLU A 12 -2.68 -5.13 -11.59
CA GLU A 12 -3.52 -6.23 -12.09
C GLU A 12 -2.93 -7.59 -11.73
N ARG A 13 -1.61 -7.75 -11.79
CA ARG A 13 -0.94 -8.96 -11.28
C ARG A 13 -1.14 -9.15 -9.78
N ALA A 14 -1.00 -8.09 -8.98
CA ALA A 14 -1.24 -8.16 -7.54
C ALA A 14 -2.66 -8.63 -7.21
N LYS A 15 -3.67 -8.09 -7.93
CA LYS A 15 -5.06 -8.54 -7.81
C LYS A 15 -5.27 -9.98 -8.27
N ALA A 16 -4.53 -10.44 -9.27
CA ALA A 16 -4.57 -11.85 -9.69
C ALA A 16 -4.03 -12.77 -8.59
N GLU A 17 -2.93 -12.40 -7.92
CA GLU A 17 -2.38 -13.13 -6.77
C GLU A 17 -3.38 -13.18 -5.59
N GLU A 18 -4.11 -12.09 -5.31
CA GLU A 18 -5.17 -12.09 -4.29
C GLU A 18 -6.26 -13.14 -4.59
N LYS A 19 -6.69 -13.26 -5.85
CA LYS A 19 -7.75 -14.20 -6.26
C LYS A 19 -7.35 -15.67 -6.04
N VAL A 20 -6.06 -15.97 -6.10
CA VAL A 20 -5.51 -17.31 -5.84
C VAL A 20 -4.96 -17.43 -4.41
N TYR A 21 -5.30 -16.50 -3.52
CA TYR A 21 -4.91 -16.48 -2.10
C TYR A 21 -3.40 -16.36 -1.83
N ASN A 22 -2.63 -15.92 -2.82
CA ASN A 22 -1.19 -15.64 -2.69
C ASN A 22 -0.95 -14.26 -2.08
N TRP A 23 -1.49 -14.04 -0.88
CA TRP A 23 -1.52 -12.72 -0.22
C TRP A 23 -0.14 -12.10 -0.01
N VAL A 24 0.89 -12.91 0.24
CA VAL A 24 2.28 -12.42 0.41
C VAL A 24 2.82 -11.87 -0.90
N GLU A 25 2.56 -12.55 -2.02
CA GLU A 25 3.06 -12.11 -3.32
C GLU A 25 2.29 -10.89 -3.82
N ALA A 26 0.97 -10.86 -3.59
CA ALA A 26 0.17 -9.65 -3.80
C ALA A 26 0.74 -8.44 -3.05
N ALA A 27 1.08 -8.61 -1.76
CA ALA A 27 1.66 -7.54 -0.94
C ALA A 27 2.97 -6.99 -1.52
N LYS A 28 3.88 -7.85 -1.97
CA LYS A 28 5.15 -7.43 -2.60
C LYS A 28 4.94 -6.66 -3.90
N LEU A 29 3.99 -7.09 -4.73
CA LEU A 29 3.66 -6.38 -5.98
C LEU A 29 3.10 -4.98 -5.68
N TYR A 30 2.25 -4.85 -4.66
CA TYR A 30 1.80 -3.53 -4.20
C TYR A 30 2.94 -2.67 -3.62
N GLU A 31 3.91 -3.26 -2.93
CA GLU A 31 5.10 -2.55 -2.44
C GLU A 31 5.93 -1.97 -3.60
N GLN A 32 6.06 -2.67 -4.72
CA GLN A 32 6.74 -2.11 -5.90
C GLN A 32 5.99 -0.89 -6.46
N VAL A 33 4.66 -0.95 -6.50
CA VAL A 33 3.83 0.14 -7.02
C VAL A 33 3.86 1.36 -6.10
N VAL A 34 3.84 1.16 -4.78
CA VAL A 34 3.80 2.27 -3.82
C VAL A 34 5.08 3.11 -3.89
N GLU A 35 6.23 2.49 -4.14
CA GLU A 35 7.49 3.20 -4.35
C GLU A 35 7.43 4.14 -5.57
N SER A 36 6.85 3.68 -6.68
CA SER A 36 6.65 4.53 -7.85
C SER A 36 5.67 5.68 -7.58
N PHE A 37 4.55 5.42 -6.89
CA PHE A 37 3.59 6.48 -6.53
C PHE A 37 4.21 7.54 -5.62
N LEU A 38 5.03 7.15 -4.66
CA LEU A 38 5.77 8.09 -3.81
C LEU A 38 6.76 8.92 -4.63
N GLY A 39 7.50 8.30 -5.55
CA GLY A 39 8.42 9.00 -6.47
C GLY A 39 7.70 10.04 -7.36
N LYS A 40 6.49 9.71 -7.82
CA LYS A 40 5.62 10.61 -8.60
C LYS A 40 4.82 11.61 -7.75
N LYS A 41 5.00 11.62 -6.42
CA LYS A 41 4.24 12.45 -5.46
C LYS A 41 2.73 12.23 -5.53
N LEU A 42 2.28 11.04 -5.94
CA LEU A 42 0.88 10.63 -5.96
C LEU A 42 0.47 10.12 -4.57
N ILE A 43 0.49 11.03 -3.59
CA ILE A 43 0.37 10.72 -2.15
C ILE A 43 -0.92 9.97 -1.82
N GLU A 44 -2.04 10.34 -2.42
CA GLU A 44 -3.33 9.68 -2.18
C GLU A 44 -3.35 8.25 -2.72
N ARG A 45 -2.84 8.02 -3.94
CA ARG A 45 -2.69 6.66 -4.50
C ARG A 45 -1.75 5.83 -3.63
N ALA A 46 -0.63 6.41 -3.17
CA ALA A 46 0.30 5.72 -2.28
C ALA A 46 -0.33 5.34 -0.94
N ALA A 47 -1.14 6.23 -0.34
CA ALA A 47 -1.87 5.96 0.90
C ALA A 47 -2.83 4.78 0.74
N GLU A 48 -3.59 4.77 -0.35
CA GLU A 48 -4.53 3.68 -0.65
C GLU A 48 -3.79 2.36 -0.91
N THR A 49 -2.68 2.37 -1.64
CA THR A 49 -1.86 1.17 -1.84
C THR A 49 -1.29 0.64 -0.53
N TYR A 50 -0.82 1.49 0.39
CA TYR A 50 -0.39 1.04 1.72
C TYR A 50 -1.52 0.42 2.54
N ARG A 51 -2.76 0.92 2.42
CA ARG A 51 -3.94 0.32 3.05
C ARG A 51 -4.18 -1.10 2.52
N ILE A 52 -4.01 -1.30 1.21
CA ILE A 52 -4.14 -2.62 0.56
C ILE A 52 -3.02 -3.56 0.99
N ILE A 53 -1.76 -3.09 1.06
CA ILE A 53 -0.63 -3.87 1.59
C ILE A 53 -0.91 -4.35 3.02
N GLY A 54 -1.42 -3.46 3.88
CA GLY A 54 -1.78 -3.79 5.25
C GLY A 54 -2.85 -4.89 5.32
N TYR A 55 -3.83 -4.82 4.42
CA TYR A 55 -4.87 -5.85 4.30
C TYR A 55 -4.31 -7.18 3.81
N ALA A 56 -3.49 -7.18 2.76
CA ALA A 56 -2.87 -8.39 2.21
C ALA A 56 -2.02 -9.12 3.27
N TYR A 57 -1.14 -8.42 4.00
CA TYR A 57 -0.38 -9.03 5.09
C TYR A 57 -1.27 -9.53 6.24
N SER A 58 -2.36 -8.83 6.57
CA SER A 58 -3.32 -9.29 7.59
C SER A 58 -4.04 -10.57 7.16
N ARG A 59 -4.28 -10.76 5.86
CA ARG A 59 -4.82 -12.01 5.31
C ARG A 59 -3.77 -13.11 5.33
N ALA A 60 -2.55 -12.81 4.87
CA ALA A 60 -1.43 -13.74 4.88
C ALA A 60 -1.07 -14.25 6.29
N ALA A 61 -1.19 -13.41 7.32
CA ALA A 61 -0.92 -13.82 8.70
C ALA A 61 -1.92 -14.89 9.17
N ARG A 62 -3.18 -14.81 8.75
CA ARG A 62 -4.23 -15.76 9.15
C ARG A 62 -4.14 -17.12 8.46
N THR A 63 -3.29 -17.25 7.44
CA THR A 63 -3.13 -18.49 6.66
C THR A 63 -1.85 -19.25 7.00
N THR A 64 -1.06 -18.79 7.99
CA THR A 64 0.13 -19.51 8.46
C THR A 64 -0.12 -20.09 9.85
N GLU A 65 0.39 -21.30 10.05
CA GLU A 65 0.40 -21.98 11.35
C GLU A 65 1.68 -21.70 12.15
N ALA A 66 2.71 -21.15 11.49
CA ALA A 66 3.98 -20.83 12.12
C ALA A 66 3.91 -19.49 12.88
N THR A 67 4.16 -19.54 14.19
CA THR A 67 4.06 -18.37 15.08
C THR A 67 4.95 -17.20 14.65
N GLU A 68 6.16 -17.47 14.15
CA GLU A 68 7.08 -16.40 13.72
C GLU A 68 6.65 -15.74 12.40
N GLU A 69 6.15 -16.52 11.44
CA GLU A 69 5.57 -15.96 10.22
C GLU A 69 4.32 -15.13 10.52
N TYR A 70 3.47 -15.61 11.43
CA TYR A 70 2.28 -14.89 11.88
C TYR A 70 2.66 -13.51 12.45
N LYS A 71 3.62 -13.47 13.38
CA LYS A 71 4.11 -12.21 13.98
C LYS A 71 4.68 -11.27 12.91
N GLY A 72 5.59 -11.77 12.08
CA GLY A 72 6.23 -10.97 11.03
C GLY A 72 5.22 -10.37 10.05
N ARG A 73 4.23 -11.17 9.62
CA ARG A 73 3.15 -10.70 8.73
C ARG A 73 2.25 -9.68 9.43
N HIS A 74 1.92 -9.88 10.71
CA HIS A 74 1.16 -8.89 11.47
C HIS A 74 1.91 -7.57 11.66
N GLU A 75 3.21 -7.61 11.93
CA GLU A 75 4.03 -6.41 12.02
C GLU A 75 4.08 -5.65 10.70
N ASN A 76 4.22 -6.36 9.57
CA ASN A 76 4.18 -5.75 8.24
C ASN A 76 2.83 -5.10 7.97
N ALA A 77 1.73 -5.74 8.35
CA ALA A 77 0.40 -5.16 8.25
C ALA A 77 0.27 -3.85 9.05
N ILE A 78 0.71 -3.85 10.32
CA ILE A 78 0.69 -2.67 11.18
C ILE A 78 1.51 -1.53 10.58
N LYS A 79 2.73 -1.83 10.09
CA LYS A 79 3.60 -0.84 9.45
C LYS A 79 2.93 -0.22 8.23
N ALA A 80 2.30 -1.03 7.38
CA ALA A 80 1.62 -0.55 6.18
C ALA A 80 0.41 0.33 6.52
N TYR A 81 -0.44 -0.08 7.47
CA TYR A 81 -1.58 0.74 7.91
C TYR A 81 -1.14 2.07 8.53
N ARG A 82 -0.08 2.09 9.33
CA ARG A 82 0.48 3.34 9.88
C ARG A 82 0.93 4.28 8.76
N LYS A 83 1.66 3.77 7.77
CA LYS A 83 2.06 4.57 6.59
C LYS A 83 0.86 5.13 5.84
N ALA A 84 -0.18 4.32 5.61
CA ALA A 84 -1.42 4.79 4.98
C ALA A 84 -2.07 5.93 5.78
N MET A 85 -2.19 5.78 7.10
CA MET A 85 -2.75 6.80 7.98
C MET A 85 -1.96 8.12 7.92
N ASP A 86 -0.63 8.06 7.94
CA ASP A 86 0.21 9.25 7.93
C ASP A 86 0.11 10.00 6.59
N LEU A 87 0.05 9.28 5.47
CA LEU A 87 -0.17 9.89 4.15
C LEU A 87 -1.57 10.48 4.02
N PHE A 88 -2.63 9.82 4.50
CA PHE A 88 -3.97 10.40 4.49
C PHE A 88 -4.07 11.68 5.33
N LYS A 89 -3.39 11.74 6.49
CA LYS A 89 -3.27 12.98 7.27
C LYS A 89 -2.57 14.08 6.47
N GLN A 90 -1.50 13.75 5.75
CA GLN A 90 -0.79 14.70 4.89
C GLN A 90 -1.70 15.28 3.80
N VAL A 91 -2.48 14.43 3.11
CA VAL A 91 -3.44 14.88 2.08
C VAL A 91 -4.50 15.79 2.69
N LYS A 92 -5.11 15.41 3.82
CA LYS A 92 -6.12 16.21 4.51
C LYS A 92 -5.58 17.58 4.93
N ASN A 93 -4.37 17.63 5.49
CA ASN A 93 -3.74 18.88 5.90
C ASN A 93 -3.48 19.79 4.70
N LYS A 94 -2.99 19.24 3.58
CA LYS A 94 -2.76 20.01 2.34
C LYS A 94 -4.05 20.61 1.80
N ALA A 95 -5.15 19.85 1.78
CA ALA A 95 -6.46 20.34 1.36
C ALA A 95 -6.96 21.50 2.26
N LYS A 96 -6.80 21.37 3.59
CA LYS A 96 -7.15 22.42 4.54
C LYS A 96 -6.40 23.73 4.29
N TYR A 97 -5.08 23.68 4.13
CA TYR A 97 -4.27 24.88 3.82
C TYR A 97 -4.66 25.53 2.49
N HIS A 98 -5.01 24.73 1.48
CA HIS A 98 -5.44 25.28 0.19
C HIS A 98 -6.75 26.06 0.30
N ILE A 99 -7.73 25.55 1.08
CA ILE A 99 -9.00 26.24 1.33
C ILE A 99 -8.77 27.54 2.11
N GLU A 100 -7.93 27.53 3.14
CA GLU A 100 -7.61 28.73 3.93
C GLU A 100 -6.94 29.84 3.12
N LEU A 101 -6.20 29.50 2.05
CA LEU A 101 -5.59 30.46 1.13
C LEU A 101 -6.56 31.08 0.13
N ILE A 102 -7.67 30.40 -0.19
CA ILE A 102 -8.68 30.90 -1.14
C ILE A 102 -9.65 31.90 -0.48
N ILE A 103 -9.81 31.82 0.84
CA ILE A 103 -10.80 32.59 1.61
C ILE A 103 -10.22 33.92 2.17
N LYS A 104 -8.94 34.21 1.95
CA LYS A 104 -8.29 35.48 2.31
C LYS A 104 -8.20 36.43 1.13
#